data_AF-A0A099NU24-F1
#
_entry.id   AF-A0A099NU24-F1
#
_cell.length_a   1.000
_cell.length_b   1.000
_cell.length_c   1.000
_cell.angle_alpha   90.00
_cell.angle_beta   90.00
_cell.angle_gamma   90.00
#
_symmetry.space_group_name_H-M   'P 1'
#
loop_
_entity.id
_entity.type
_entity.pdbx_description
1 polymer ?
#
loop_
_entity_poly.entity_id
_entity_poly.type
_entity_poly.pdbx_seq_one_letter_code
_entity_poly.pdbx_strand_id
1 'polypeptide(L)'
;MLRLLKNSRLSKSSSIAISLRRFNSSKVDISNEKYSSLFQANDKFGDLDTFPRRHLGPNPNDVKTMLHDVNSQNFSEFIKNVIPDSVYVGRKLKVQPLNGYSETEMIDRLKHLASKNKVLRSYIGKGYYGTKLPLVIQRNLLENPAWYTSYTPYQAEVSQGRLESLLNYQTVVSDLTGLPIANASLLDEGSSAAEAMILSFNNSRGKKNIYYVDVNIHEQTYSVLKSRANTLNIEIKA
;
A
#
# COMPACT_ATOMS: atom_id res chain seq x y z
N MET A 1 28.33 -46.92 20.55
CA MET A 1 27.90 -46.86 21.98
C MET A 1 26.97 -45.66 22.10
N LEU A 2 25.65 -45.71 22.29
CA LEU A 2 24.68 -46.76 22.61
C LEU A 2 23.46 -46.60 21.69
N ARG A 3 22.87 -47.74 21.34
CA ARG A 3 21.54 -47.93 20.76
C ARG A 3 20.54 -48.07 21.94
N LEU A 4 19.24 -47.85 21.69
CA LEU A 4 18.05 -48.01 22.58
C LEU A 4 17.67 -46.70 23.29
N LEU A 5 16.56 -46.05 22.93
CA LEU A 5 15.21 -46.49 23.31
C LEU A 5 14.18 -46.18 22.19
N LYS A 6 13.58 -47.25 21.67
CA LYS A 6 12.29 -47.23 20.98
C LYS A 6 11.17 -47.31 22.03
N ASN A 7 10.04 -46.69 21.70
CA ASN A 7 8.70 -46.86 22.27
C ASN A 7 8.37 -46.10 23.57
N SER A 8 7.72 -44.94 23.40
CA SER A 8 6.62 -44.54 24.29
C SER A 8 5.58 -43.70 23.55
N ARG A 9 4.50 -44.39 23.15
CA ARG A 9 3.11 -43.92 23.07
C ARG A 9 2.85 -42.60 22.33
N LEU A 10 2.51 -42.75 21.05
CA LEU A 10 1.59 -41.86 20.33
C LEU A 10 0.29 -41.75 21.14
N SER A 11 0.15 -40.68 21.93
CA SER A 11 -1.19 -40.27 22.37
C SER A 11 -1.85 -39.60 21.17
N LYS A 12 -2.92 -40.23 20.67
CA LYS A 12 -3.87 -39.59 19.77
C LYS A 12 -4.51 -38.46 20.57
N SER A 13 -3.91 -37.26 20.53
CA SER A 13 -4.66 -36.06 20.92
C SER A 13 -5.77 -35.92 19.88
N SER A 14 -6.98 -36.19 20.33
CA SER A 14 -8.23 -35.90 19.64
C SER A 14 -8.11 -34.56 18.93
N SER A 15 -7.90 -34.60 17.63
CA SER A 15 -8.16 -33.49 16.73
C SER A 15 -9.64 -33.20 16.83
N ILE A 16 -10.00 -32.34 17.78
CA ILE A 16 -11.28 -31.64 17.78
C ILE A 16 -11.31 -31.00 16.41
N ALA A 17 -12.14 -31.56 15.53
CA ALA A 17 -12.47 -30.94 14.27
C ALA A 17 -12.96 -29.54 14.63
N ILE A 18 -12.10 -28.54 14.42
CA ILE A 18 -12.53 -27.16 14.36
C ILE A 18 -13.52 -27.18 13.21
N SER A 19 -14.81 -27.20 13.58
CA SER A 19 -15.93 -26.97 12.70
C SER A 19 -15.46 -25.97 11.65
N LEU A 20 -15.47 -26.39 10.38
CA LEU A 20 -15.31 -25.53 9.22
C LEU A 20 -16.18 -24.30 9.47
N ARG A 21 -15.61 -23.24 10.02
CA ARG A 21 -16.31 -21.98 10.21
C ARG A 21 -16.61 -21.55 8.79
N ARG A 22 -17.90 -21.49 8.47
CA ARG A 22 -18.38 -20.89 7.23
C ARG A 22 -17.86 -19.46 7.25
N PHE A 23 -16.76 -19.25 6.56
CA PHE A 23 -16.40 -17.98 6.02
C PHE A 23 -16.47 -18.23 4.52
N ASN A 24 -17.63 -17.94 3.94
CA ASN A 24 -17.73 -17.89 2.51
C ASN A 24 -17.93 -16.42 2.18
N SER A 25 -16.87 -15.77 1.69
CA SER A 25 -17.07 -14.51 0.97
C SER A 25 -18.12 -14.75 -0.12
N SER A 26 -19.17 -13.93 -0.14
CA SER A 26 -20.21 -14.02 -1.16
C SER A 26 -19.73 -13.30 -2.42
N LYS A 27 -20.01 -13.89 -3.58
CA LYS A 27 -19.69 -13.24 -4.85
C LYS A 27 -20.41 -11.89 -4.92
N VAL A 28 -19.63 -10.81 -4.96
CA VAL A 28 -20.16 -9.46 -5.03
C VAL A 28 -20.75 -9.24 -6.42
N ASP A 29 -22.05 -8.98 -6.47
CA ASP A 29 -22.78 -8.63 -7.68
C ASP A 29 -23.38 -7.23 -7.48
N ILE A 30 -22.74 -6.23 -8.07
CA ILE A 30 -23.16 -4.82 -7.99
C ILE A 30 -24.25 -4.47 -9.03
N SER A 31 -24.82 -5.45 -9.72
CA SER A 31 -25.96 -5.21 -10.60
C SER A 31 -27.13 -4.60 -9.83
N ASN A 32 -27.91 -3.75 -10.49
CA ASN A 32 -28.99 -2.99 -9.86
C ASN A 32 -29.97 -3.89 -9.07
N GLU A 33 -30.26 -5.09 -9.58
CA GLU A 33 -31.17 -6.07 -8.96
C GLU A 33 -30.62 -6.68 -7.66
N LYS A 34 -29.30 -6.79 -7.52
CA LYS A 34 -28.64 -7.43 -6.37
C LYS A 34 -27.86 -6.47 -5.49
N TYR A 35 -27.82 -5.19 -5.84
CA TYR A 35 -27.14 -4.19 -5.03
C TYR A 35 -27.69 -4.13 -3.61
N SER A 36 -29.02 -4.25 -3.46
CA SER A 36 -29.69 -4.31 -2.14
C SER A 36 -29.28 -5.51 -1.30
N SER A 37 -28.97 -6.66 -1.92
CA SER A 37 -28.57 -7.87 -1.18
C SER A 37 -27.17 -7.78 -0.61
N LEU A 38 -26.34 -6.81 -1.04
CA LEU A 38 -25.03 -6.54 -0.41
C LEU A 38 -25.18 -6.00 1.01
N PHE A 39 -26.30 -5.32 1.31
CA PHE A 39 -26.56 -4.66 2.58
C PHE A 39 -27.49 -5.46 3.50
N GLN A 40 -28.03 -6.57 3.02
CA GLN A 40 -28.94 -7.44 3.76
C GLN A 40 -28.30 -8.79 4.06
N ALA A 41 -28.62 -9.38 5.22
CA ALA A 41 -28.23 -10.77 5.48
C ALA A 41 -29.08 -11.70 4.60
N ASN A 42 -28.44 -12.64 3.91
CA ASN A 42 -29.12 -13.55 2.99
C ASN A 42 -30.13 -14.50 3.67
N ASP A 43 -30.00 -14.76 4.98
CA ASP A 43 -30.95 -15.51 5.81
C ASP A 43 -30.74 -15.24 7.33
N LYS A 44 -31.48 -15.93 8.21
CA LYS A 44 -31.35 -15.84 9.69
C LYS A 44 -29.96 -16.24 10.22
N PHE A 45 -29.12 -16.86 9.39
CA PHE A 45 -27.77 -17.33 9.71
C PHE A 45 -26.72 -16.78 8.72
N GLY A 46 -27.04 -15.72 7.97
CA GLY A 46 -26.22 -15.25 6.86
C GLY A 46 -24.92 -14.63 7.33
N ASP A 47 -23.82 -14.87 6.61
CA ASP A 47 -22.51 -14.32 6.94
C ASP A 47 -22.52 -12.78 6.90
N LEU A 48 -22.30 -12.15 8.06
CA LEU A 48 -22.27 -10.68 8.21
C LEU A 48 -20.86 -10.09 7.92
N ASP A 49 -19.85 -10.94 7.80
CA ASP A 49 -18.47 -10.56 7.47
C ASP A 49 -18.33 -10.37 5.96
N THR A 50 -18.87 -9.27 5.46
CA THR A 50 -18.74 -8.85 4.06
C THR A 50 -18.12 -7.45 3.99
N PHE A 51 -17.07 -7.31 3.19
CA PHE A 51 -16.36 -6.05 3.00
C PHE A 51 -17.09 -5.01 2.11
N PRO A 52 -17.76 -5.39 1.00
CA PRO A 52 -18.36 -4.43 0.07
C PRO A 52 -19.34 -3.46 0.72
N ARG A 53 -20.17 -3.93 1.66
CA ARG A 53 -21.14 -3.07 2.38
C ARG A 53 -20.50 -2.02 3.27
N ARG A 54 -19.24 -2.21 3.67
CA ARG A 54 -18.46 -1.24 4.46
C ARG A 54 -17.64 -0.31 3.58
N HIS A 55 -17.25 -0.79 2.40
CA HIS A 55 -16.45 -0.04 1.44
C HIS A 55 -17.30 0.88 0.54
N LEU A 56 -18.46 0.40 0.08
CA LEU A 56 -19.38 1.17 -0.74
C LEU A 56 -20.20 2.10 0.15
N GLY A 57 -20.04 3.41 -0.05
CA GLY A 57 -20.75 4.44 0.72
C GLY A 57 -22.25 4.55 0.39
N PRO A 58 -22.65 4.68 -0.90
CA PRO A 58 -24.06 4.83 -1.26
C PRO A 58 -24.88 3.59 -0.90
N ASN A 59 -26.00 3.80 -0.20
CA ASN A 59 -26.95 2.73 0.05
C ASN A 59 -27.87 2.51 -1.19
N PRO A 60 -28.69 1.45 -1.22
CA PRO A 60 -29.54 1.17 -2.38
C PRO A 60 -30.53 2.29 -2.76
N ASN A 61 -31.04 3.05 -1.79
CA ASN A 61 -31.90 4.21 -2.07
C ASN A 61 -31.08 5.37 -2.66
N ASP A 62 -29.88 5.63 -2.14
CA ASP A 62 -28.98 6.66 -2.67
C ASP A 62 -28.65 6.35 -4.13
N VAL A 63 -28.29 5.11 -4.44
CA VAL A 63 -28.01 4.65 -5.81
C VAL A 63 -29.21 4.88 -6.74
N LYS A 64 -30.42 4.55 -6.27
CA LYS A 64 -31.64 4.77 -7.07
C LYS A 64 -31.85 6.25 -7.37
N THR A 65 -31.67 7.13 -6.38
CA THR A 65 -31.78 8.59 -6.55
C THR A 65 -30.70 9.10 -7.50
N MET A 66 -29.44 8.70 -7.32
CA MET A 66 -28.33 9.10 -8.18
C MET A 66 -28.53 8.66 -9.63
N LEU A 67 -29.01 7.44 -9.87
CA LEU A 67 -29.31 6.92 -11.21
C LEU A 67 -30.43 7.73 -11.89
N HIS A 68 -31.47 8.09 -11.14
CA HIS A 68 -32.53 8.96 -11.63
C HIS A 68 -31.99 10.34 -12.02
N ASP A 69 -31.15 10.96 -11.20
CA ASP A 69 -30.59 12.30 -11.44
C ASP A 69 -29.70 12.36 -12.69
N VAL A 70 -29.03 11.24 -13.03
CA VAL A 70 -28.23 11.11 -14.26
C VAL A 70 -29.02 10.50 -15.44
N ASN A 71 -30.35 10.41 -15.34
CA ASN A 71 -31.24 9.88 -16.36
C ASN A 71 -30.87 8.46 -16.85
N SER A 72 -30.44 7.58 -15.94
CA SER A 72 -30.10 6.18 -16.24
C SER A 72 -30.99 5.22 -15.45
N GLN A 73 -31.51 4.16 -16.07
CA GLN A 73 -32.40 3.21 -15.39
C GLN A 73 -31.66 2.24 -14.48
N ASN A 74 -30.40 1.94 -14.79
CA ASN A 74 -29.57 1.00 -14.05
C ASN A 74 -28.06 1.23 -14.31
N PHE A 75 -27.22 0.57 -13.51
CA PHE A 75 -25.76 0.63 -13.67
C PHE A 75 -25.27 0.22 -15.05
N SER A 76 -25.86 -0.81 -15.68
CA SER A 76 -25.40 -1.28 -16.98
C SER A 76 -25.61 -0.26 -18.08
N GLU A 77 -26.77 0.40 -18.08
CA GLU A 77 -27.07 1.52 -18.98
C GLU A 77 -26.14 2.70 -18.73
N PHE A 78 -25.98 3.11 -17.46
CA PHE A 78 -25.08 4.20 -17.09
C PHE A 78 -23.64 3.95 -17.60
N ILE A 79 -23.09 2.76 -17.34
CA ILE A 79 -21.74 2.40 -17.76
C ILE A 79 -21.60 2.39 -19.28
N LYS A 80 -22.60 1.88 -20.02
CA LYS A 80 -22.60 1.87 -21.48
C LYS A 80 -22.64 3.29 -22.07
N ASN A 81 -23.36 4.21 -21.42
CA ASN A 81 -23.46 5.59 -21.88
C ASN A 81 -22.18 6.40 -21.58
N VAL A 82 -21.42 6.04 -20.53
CA VAL A 82 -20.21 6.76 -20.10
C VAL A 82 -18.93 6.21 -20.75
N ILE A 83 -18.81 4.88 -20.91
CA ILE A 83 -17.59 4.24 -21.41
C ILE A 83 -17.77 3.90 -22.89
N PRO A 84 -16.91 4.42 -23.80
CA PRO A 84 -16.98 4.05 -25.21
C PRO A 84 -16.81 2.54 -25.44
N ASP A 85 -17.61 1.97 -26.34
CA ASP A 85 -17.60 0.54 -26.66
C ASP A 85 -16.21 0.02 -27.09
N SER A 86 -15.38 0.89 -27.71
CA SER A 86 -14.03 0.54 -28.17
C SER A 86 -13.06 0.17 -27.05
N VAL A 87 -13.30 0.65 -25.82
CA VAL A 87 -12.47 0.38 -24.64
C VAL A 87 -13.22 -0.39 -23.55
N TYR A 88 -14.50 -0.67 -23.74
CA TYR A 88 -15.31 -1.39 -22.77
C TYR A 88 -14.94 -2.88 -22.72
N VAL A 89 -14.62 -3.36 -21.51
CA VAL A 89 -14.26 -4.77 -21.26
C VAL A 89 -15.34 -5.42 -20.40
N GLY A 90 -16.36 -5.99 -21.06
CA GLY A 90 -17.52 -6.62 -20.39
C GLY A 90 -17.27 -8.04 -19.82
N ARG A 91 -16.06 -8.60 -19.97
CA ARG A 91 -15.73 -9.92 -19.42
C ARG A 91 -15.53 -9.83 -17.90
N LYS A 92 -15.91 -10.88 -17.17
CA LYS A 92 -15.60 -11.00 -15.74
C LYS A 92 -14.09 -11.02 -15.51
N LEU A 93 -13.63 -10.32 -14.46
CA LEU A 93 -12.24 -10.37 -14.03
C LEU A 93 -11.91 -11.79 -13.53
N LYS A 94 -10.75 -12.32 -13.95
CA LYS A 94 -10.24 -13.61 -13.51
C LYS A 94 -9.49 -13.41 -12.19
N VAL A 95 -10.23 -13.34 -11.09
CA VAL A 95 -9.69 -13.23 -9.72
C VAL A 95 -9.87 -14.55 -8.97
N GLN A 96 -8.89 -14.90 -8.14
CA GLN A 96 -8.95 -16.08 -7.27
C GLN A 96 -8.72 -15.68 -5.81
N PRO A 97 -9.56 -16.15 -4.87
CA PRO A 97 -10.75 -16.97 -5.07
C PRO A 97 -11.87 -16.18 -5.78
N LEU A 98 -12.73 -16.88 -6.52
CA LEU A 98 -13.75 -16.25 -7.37
C LEU A 98 -14.72 -15.36 -6.59
N ASN A 99 -14.99 -15.70 -5.33
CA ASN A 99 -15.88 -14.93 -4.47
C ASN A 99 -15.16 -13.88 -3.62
N GLY A 100 -13.82 -13.78 -3.71
CA GLY A 100 -13.03 -12.96 -2.80
C GLY A 100 -12.86 -13.61 -1.41
N TYR A 101 -12.36 -12.81 -0.47
CA TYR A 101 -12.23 -13.18 0.95
C TYR A 101 -13.09 -12.24 1.78
N SER A 102 -13.60 -12.72 2.91
CA SER A 102 -14.10 -11.84 3.98
C SER A 102 -12.96 -11.03 4.61
N GLU A 103 -13.27 -10.07 5.48
CA GLU A 103 -12.21 -9.33 6.18
C GLU A 103 -11.40 -10.26 7.09
N THR A 104 -12.08 -11.12 7.83
CA THR A 104 -11.44 -12.10 8.74
C THR A 104 -10.56 -13.07 7.96
N GLU A 105 -11.09 -13.64 6.86
CA GLU A 105 -10.34 -14.57 6.02
C GLU A 105 -9.10 -13.92 5.41
N MET A 106 -9.22 -12.67 4.94
CA MET A 106 -8.11 -11.94 4.35
C MET A 106 -7.02 -11.71 5.40
N ILE A 107 -7.38 -11.29 6.62
CA ILE A 107 -6.42 -11.09 7.71
C ILE A 107 -5.73 -12.40 8.07
N ASP A 108 -6.46 -13.50 8.23
CA ASP A 108 -5.87 -14.80 8.59
C ASP A 108 -4.97 -15.34 7.48
N ARG A 109 -5.36 -15.16 6.22
CA ARG A 109 -4.52 -15.49 5.07
C ARG A 109 -3.24 -14.66 5.04
N LEU A 110 -3.33 -13.34 5.22
CA LEU A 110 -2.17 -12.46 5.22
C LEU A 110 -1.23 -12.79 6.39
N LYS A 111 -1.75 -13.13 7.57
CA LYS A 111 -0.96 -13.64 8.70
C LYS A 111 -0.23 -14.94 8.35
N HIS A 112 -0.92 -15.88 7.70
CA HIS A 112 -0.30 -17.14 7.25
C HIS A 112 0.80 -16.91 6.20
N LEU A 113 0.63 -15.94 5.30
CA LEU A 113 1.68 -15.58 4.34
C LEU A 113 2.85 -14.89 5.04
N ALA A 114 2.58 -13.94 5.93
CA ALA A 114 3.58 -13.22 6.70
C ALA A 114 4.40 -14.16 7.60
N SER A 115 3.81 -15.23 8.15
CA SER A 115 4.52 -16.22 8.97
C SER A 115 5.56 -17.03 8.21
N LYS A 116 5.60 -16.96 6.87
CA LYS A 116 6.65 -17.58 6.05
C LYS A 116 7.94 -16.73 6.03
N ASN A 117 7.85 -15.44 6.35
CA ASN A 117 9.01 -14.56 6.44
C ASN A 117 9.81 -14.88 7.70
N LYS A 118 11.14 -14.80 7.60
CA LYS A 118 12.06 -14.96 8.74
C LYS A 118 12.56 -13.59 9.15
N VAL A 119 12.17 -13.15 10.34
CA VAL A 119 12.69 -11.89 10.92
C VAL A 119 14.05 -12.19 11.57
N LEU A 120 15.12 -11.69 10.94
CA LEU A 120 16.49 -11.88 11.39
C LEU A 120 17.06 -10.57 11.94
N ARG A 121 18.13 -10.69 12.73
CA ARG A 121 19.01 -9.54 13.04
C ARG A 121 19.91 -9.31 11.83
N SER A 122 19.51 -8.38 10.96
CA SER A 122 20.24 -8.06 9.74
C SER A 122 21.26 -6.96 10.00
N TYR A 123 22.54 -7.28 9.83
CA TYR A 123 23.66 -6.32 9.85
C TYR A 123 24.26 -6.10 8.45
N ILE A 124 23.43 -6.25 7.41
CA ILE A 124 23.84 -6.06 6.01
C ILE A 124 24.20 -4.59 5.74
N GLY A 125 23.53 -3.66 6.41
CA GLY A 125 23.69 -2.22 6.17
C GLY A 125 23.15 -1.83 4.79
N LYS A 126 24.00 -1.22 3.97
CA LYS A 126 23.64 -0.74 2.61
C LYS A 126 22.43 0.21 2.61
N GLY A 127 22.39 1.16 3.54
CA GLY A 127 21.33 2.19 3.61
C GLY A 127 20.10 1.81 4.44
N TYR A 128 19.99 0.56 4.89
CA TYR A 128 18.88 0.11 5.75
C TYR A 128 19.41 -0.41 7.08
N TYR A 129 19.00 0.25 8.16
CA TYR A 129 19.46 -0.04 9.51
C TYR A 129 18.26 -0.27 10.43
N GLY A 130 18.34 -1.32 11.27
CA GLY A 130 17.30 -1.60 12.24
C GLY A 130 17.15 -0.45 13.24
N THR A 131 15.91 -0.02 13.48
CA THR A 131 15.58 1.05 14.42
C THR A 131 14.48 0.63 15.39
N LYS A 132 14.42 1.27 16.56
CA LYS A 132 13.32 1.10 17.51
C LYS A 132 12.31 2.21 17.29
N LEU A 133 11.19 1.89 16.64
CA LEU A 133 10.07 2.81 16.49
C LEU A 133 9.42 3.05 17.88
N PRO A 134 9.38 4.29 18.39
CA PRO A 134 8.68 4.56 19.65
C PRO A 134 7.20 4.19 19.56
N LEU A 135 6.70 3.40 20.52
CA LEU A 135 5.33 2.88 20.49
C LEU A 135 4.26 3.98 20.47
N VAL A 136 4.55 5.13 21.08
CA VAL A 136 3.67 6.30 21.06
C VAL A 136 3.50 6.86 19.63
N ILE A 137 4.54 6.82 18.81
CA ILE A 137 4.49 7.24 17.40
C ILE A 137 3.76 6.19 16.56
N GLN A 138 4.08 4.91 16.78
CA GLN A 138 3.38 3.82 16.08
C GLN A 138 1.86 3.90 16.29
N ARG A 139 1.43 4.00 17.56
CA ARG A 139 0.00 3.95 17.90
C ARG A 139 -0.76 5.20 17.47
N ASN A 140 -0.20 6.38 17.69
CA ASN A 140 -0.94 7.64 17.55
C ASN A 140 -0.74 8.34 16.21
N LEU A 141 0.24 7.92 15.41
CA LEU A 141 0.53 8.46 14.07
C LEU A 141 0.37 7.37 12.99
N LEU A 142 1.19 6.31 13.02
CA LEU A 142 1.21 5.31 11.94
C LEU A 142 -0.09 4.49 11.85
N GLU A 143 -0.66 4.13 13.00
CA GLU A 143 -1.90 3.34 13.09
C GLU A 143 -3.16 4.21 13.20
N ASN A 144 -3.04 5.53 13.12
CA ASN A 144 -4.15 6.47 13.33
C ASN A 144 -4.65 7.06 11.99
N PRO A 145 -5.90 6.77 11.56
CA PRO A 145 -6.43 7.27 10.29
C PRO A 145 -6.45 8.79 10.19
N ALA A 146 -6.55 9.51 11.31
CA ALA A 146 -6.52 10.97 11.30
C ALA A 146 -5.22 11.54 10.68
N TRP A 147 -4.13 10.78 10.70
CA TRP A 147 -2.84 11.17 10.12
C TRP A 147 -2.61 10.66 8.70
N TYR A 148 -3.06 9.45 8.35
CA TYR A 148 -2.74 8.84 7.05
C TYR A 148 -3.84 8.90 5.99
N THR A 149 -5.06 9.34 6.34
CA THR A 149 -6.18 9.44 5.37
C THR A 149 -6.24 10.76 4.62
N SER A 150 -5.71 11.84 5.20
CA SER A 150 -5.60 13.13 4.51
C SER A 150 -4.52 13.08 3.42
N TYR A 151 -4.74 13.79 2.32
CA TYR A 151 -3.77 13.90 1.22
C TYR A 151 -2.90 15.17 1.33
N THR A 152 -2.22 15.53 0.25
CA THR A 152 -1.38 16.73 0.13
C THR A 152 -2.07 17.96 0.73
N PRO A 153 -1.36 18.78 1.54
CA PRO A 153 -1.90 19.99 2.17
C PRO A 153 -2.11 21.15 1.20
N TYR A 154 -2.99 20.97 0.20
CA TYR A 154 -3.39 22.04 -0.71
C TYR A 154 -4.20 23.14 0.00
N GLN A 155 -4.99 22.79 1.02
CA GLN A 155 -5.72 23.74 1.88
C GLN A 155 -4.96 23.89 3.19
N ALA A 156 -4.12 24.91 3.31
CA ALA A 156 -3.18 25.06 4.41
C ALA A 156 -3.87 25.24 5.77
N GLU A 157 -4.99 25.97 5.80
CA GLU A 157 -5.74 26.36 7.01
C GLU A 157 -6.25 25.15 7.79
N VAL A 158 -6.69 24.11 7.06
CA VAL A 158 -7.18 22.84 7.64
C VAL A 158 -6.09 21.76 7.70
N SER A 159 -4.82 22.16 7.54
CA SER A 159 -3.69 21.24 7.39
C SER A 159 -2.49 21.60 8.27
N GLN A 160 -2.64 22.58 9.17
CA GLN A 160 -1.54 23.12 9.96
C GLN A 160 -0.77 22.04 10.75
N GLY A 161 -1.47 21.07 11.36
CA GLY A 161 -0.79 20.03 12.15
C GLY A 161 0.25 19.20 11.37
N ARG A 162 -0.05 18.81 10.11
CA ARG A 162 0.92 18.08 9.27
C ARG A 162 1.96 19.01 8.67
N LEU A 163 1.59 20.24 8.32
CA LEU A 163 2.54 21.25 7.82
C LEU A 163 3.60 21.58 8.86
N GLU A 164 3.21 21.72 10.13
CA GLU A 164 4.13 21.92 11.25
C GLU A 164 5.07 20.71 11.42
N SER A 165 4.53 19.48 11.37
CA SER A 165 5.37 18.28 11.42
C SER A 165 6.36 18.19 10.27
N LEU A 166 5.99 18.63 9.05
CA LEU A 166 6.89 18.68 7.90
C LEU A 166 7.93 19.79 8.04
N LEU A 167 7.58 20.93 8.62
CA LEU A 167 8.54 21.99 8.95
C LEU A 167 9.56 21.48 9.98
N ASN A 168 9.11 20.76 11.00
CA ASN A 168 10.01 20.11 11.97
C ASN A 168 10.97 19.14 11.28
N TYR A 169 10.50 18.35 10.32
CA TYR A 169 11.36 17.48 9.50
C TYR A 169 12.41 18.30 8.74
N GLN A 170 12.01 19.39 8.08
CA GLN A 170 12.93 20.27 7.36
C GLN A 170 13.98 20.87 8.29
N THR A 171 13.57 21.36 9.46
CA THR A 171 14.48 21.90 10.47
C THR A 171 15.48 20.85 10.93
N VAL A 172 15.04 19.64 11.27
CA VAL A 172 15.95 18.55 11.68
C VAL A 172 16.96 18.21 10.58
N VAL A 173 16.51 18.13 9.32
CA VAL A 173 17.43 17.86 8.19
C VAL A 173 18.43 19.00 8.01
N SER A 174 17.97 20.26 8.05
CA SER A 174 18.86 21.43 7.96
C SER A 174 19.88 21.47 9.10
N ASP A 175 19.44 21.24 10.35
CA ASP A 175 20.32 21.26 11.53
C ASP A 175 21.37 20.14 11.48
N LEU A 176 20.98 18.93 11.07
CA LEU A 176 21.89 17.79 10.99
C LEU A 176 22.88 17.88 9.82
N THR A 177 22.48 18.50 8.70
CA THR A 177 23.33 18.61 7.50
C THR A 177 24.13 19.92 7.46
N GLY A 178 23.73 20.93 8.24
CA GLY A 178 24.27 22.28 8.17
C GLY A 178 23.91 23.05 6.90
N LEU A 179 22.98 22.52 6.08
CA LEU A 179 22.51 23.19 4.86
C LEU A 179 21.35 24.13 5.16
N PRO A 180 21.22 25.26 4.43
CA PRO A 180 20.25 26.30 4.76
C PRO A 180 18.80 25.91 4.47
N ILE A 181 18.58 24.96 3.55
CA ILE A 181 17.23 24.55 3.12
C ILE A 181 17.14 23.04 2.97
N ALA A 182 16.00 22.50 3.37
CA ALA A 182 15.60 21.11 3.13
C ALA A 182 14.17 21.09 2.59
N ASN A 183 13.84 20.12 1.75
CA ASN A 183 12.47 19.92 1.29
C ASN A 183 11.68 19.01 2.25
N ALA A 184 10.39 18.82 1.97
CA ALA A 184 9.50 17.99 2.77
C ALA A 184 9.54 16.49 2.37
N SER A 185 10.75 15.94 2.19
CA SER A 185 11.08 14.56 1.75
C SER A 185 11.15 14.30 0.23
N LEU A 186 11.77 13.17 -0.11
CA LEU A 186 11.81 12.52 -1.42
C LEU A 186 11.55 11.01 -1.23
N LEU A 187 11.57 10.24 -2.32
CA LEU A 187 11.16 8.83 -2.30
C LEU A 187 12.16 7.91 -1.56
N ASP A 188 13.44 8.00 -1.88
CA ASP A 188 14.52 7.21 -1.27
C ASP A 188 15.90 7.87 -1.50
N GLU A 189 16.97 7.31 -0.93
CA GLU A 189 18.34 7.81 -1.07
C GLU A 189 18.80 7.88 -2.54
N GLY A 190 18.57 6.81 -3.32
CA GLY A 190 19.04 6.70 -4.70
C GLY A 190 18.42 7.74 -5.62
N SER A 191 17.10 7.91 -5.53
CA SER A 191 16.36 8.93 -6.26
C SER A 191 16.73 10.34 -5.79
N SER A 192 16.96 10.55 -4.50
CA SER A 192 17.44 11.83 -3.96
C SER A 192 18.82 12.20 -4.51
N ALA A 193 19.74 11.24 -4.60
CA ALA A 193 21.05 11.44 -5.22
C ALA A 193 20.92 11.80 -6.71
N ALA A 194 19.98 11.17 -7.43
CA ALA A 194 19.72 11.52 -8.83
C ALA A 194 19.11 12.92 -9.00
N GLU A 195 18.22 13.38 -8.11
CA GLU A 195 17.73 14.76 -8.11
C GLU A 195 18.86 15.74 -7.81
N ALA A 196 19.78 15.40 -6.89
CA ALA A 196 20.96 16.22 -6.60
C ALA A 196 21.91 16.32 -7.82
N MET A 197 22.08 15.22 -8.57
CA MET A 197 22.79 15.22 -9.85
C MET A 197 22.11 16.18 -10.82
N ILE A 198 20.80 16.04 -11.06
CA ILE A 198 20.04 16.88 -12.01
C ILE A 198 20.12 18.37 -11.61
N LEU A 199 19.96 18.69 -10.32
CA LEU A 199 20.10 20.04 -9.79
C LEU A 199 21.49 20.62 -10.09
N SER A 200 22.54 19.82 -9.90
CA SER A 200 23.92 20.22 -10.21
C SER A 200 24.12 20.51 -11.70
N PHE A 201 23.56 19.66 -12.57
CA PHE A 201 23.63 19.84 -14.02
C PHE A 201 22.91 21.08 -14.50
N ASN A 202 21.70 21.32 -14.00
CA ASN A 202 20.93 22.51 -14.32
C ASN A 202 21.66 23.79 -13.90
N ASN A 203 22.30 23.78 -12.73
CA ASN A 203 23.13 24.90 -12.27
C ASN A 203 24.40 25.09 -13.12
N SER A 204 25.00 24.00 -13.63
CA SER A 204 26.16 24.05 -14.52
C SER A 204 25.87 24.59 -15.92
N ARG A 205 24.58 24.71 -16.30
CA ARG A 205 24.10 25.21 -17.60
C ARG A 205 24.73 24.49 -18.80
N GLY A 206 24.89 23.17 -18.71
CA GLY A 206 25.38 22.34 -19.83
C GLY A 206 26.88 22.48 -20.14
N LYS A 207 27.66 23.15 -19.30
CA LYS A 207 29.12 23.31 -19.49
C LYS A 207 29.90 22.01 -19.31
N LYS A 208 29.32 21.04 -18.62
CA LYS A 208 29.93 19.74 -18.31
C LYS A 208 28.86 18.66 -18.50
N ASN A 209 29.26 17.52 -19.04
CA ASN A 209 28.42 16.33 -19.21
C ASN A 209 28.82 15.19 -18.25
N ILE A 210 29.85 15.39 -17.41
CA ILE A 210 30.41 14.36 -16.53
C ILE A 210 29.98 14.61 -15.07
N TYR A 211 29.48 13.55 -14.42
CA TYR A 211 29.19 13.50 -12.98
C TYR A 211 30.13 12.51 -12.29
N TYR A 212 30.82 12.94 -11.23
CA TYR A 212 31.70 12.06 -10.45
C TYR A 212 30.94 11.48 -9.25
N VAL A 213 31.16 10.20 -9.00
CA VAL A 213 30.51 9.44 -7.93
C VAL A 213 31.56 8.60 -7.22
N ASP A 214 31.65 8.69 -5.90
CA ASP A 214 32.61 7.89 -5.13
C ASP A 214 32.36 6.38 -5.31
N VAL A 215 33.43 5.59 -5.42
CA VAL A 215 33.36 4.12 -5.55
C VAL A 215 32.71 3.43 -4.34
N ASN A 216 32.66 4.11 -3.18
CA ASN A 216 32.15 3.56 -1.92
C ASN A 216 30.66 3.84 -1.66
N ILE A 217 29.94 4.48 -2.60
CA ILE A 217 28.49 4.64 -2.44
C ILE A 217 27.77 3.30 -2.49
N HIS A 218 26.52 3.28 -2.03
CA HIS A 218 25.72 2.08 -2.12
C HIS A 218 25.42 1.68 -3.59
N GLU A 219 25.53 0.38 -3.88
CA GLU A 219 25.36 -0.18 -5.24
C GLU A 219 23.99 0.17 -5.85
N GLN A 220 22.93 0.19 -5.04
CA GLN A 220 21.60 0.59 -5.48
C GLN A 220 21.53 2.10 -5.82
N THR A 221 22.22 2.96 -5.06
CA THR A 221 22.31 4.39 -5.32
C THR A 221 23.03 4.65 -6.65
N TYR A 222 24.15 3.95 -6.88
CA TYR A 222 24.87 4.00 -8.17
C TYR A 222 23.99 3.55 -9.34
N SER A 223 23.23 2.47 -9.15
CA SER A 223 22.35 1.92 -10.19
C SER A 223 21.23 2.91 -10.58
N VAL A 224 20.62 3.58 -9.60
CA VAL A 224 19.60 4.61 -9.83
C VAL A 224 20.21 5.82 -10.55
N LEU A 225 21.38 6.30 -10.10
CA LEU A 225 22.11 7.37 -10.76
C LEU A 225 22.37 7.05 -12.24
N LYS A 226 22.91 5.86 -12.52
CA LYS A 226 23.21 5.41 -13.89
C LYS A 226 21.96 5.35 -14.76
N SER A 227 20.85 4.84 -14.23
CA SER A 227 19.58 4.79 -14.96
C SER A 227 19.07 6.19 -15.32
N ARG A 228 19.19 7.15 -14.40
CA ARG A 228 18.74 8.54 -14.61
C ARG A 228 19.69 9.33 -15.52
N ALA A 229 20.99 9.11 -15.38
CA ALA A 229 22.02 9.76 -16.19
C ALA A 229 21.90 9.36 -17.67
N ASN A 230 21.60 8.08 -17.94
CA ASN A 230 21.44 7.56 -19.30
C ASN A 230 20.33 8.28 -20.09
N THR A 231 19.21 8.63 -19.44
CA THR A 231 18.12 9.36 -20.11
C THR A 231 18.45 10.82 -20.42
N LEU A 232 19.50 11.37 -19.81
CA LEU A 232 19.87 12.78 -19.90
C LEU A 232 21.24 13.00 -20.56
N ASN A 233 21.84 11.95 -21.14
CA ASN A 233 23.17 11.97 -21.74
C ASN A 233 24.26 12.47 -20.77
N ILE A 234 24.14 12.12 -19.50
CA ILE A 234 25.13 12.40 -18.46
C ILE A 234 26.07 11.20 -18.34
N GLU A 235 27.38 11.45 -18.40
CA GLU A 235 28.41 10.44 -18.19
C GLU A 235 28.75 10.34 -16.69
N ILE A 236 28.57 9.16 -16.09
CA ILE A 236 29.00 8.91 -14.72
C ILE A 236 30.45 8.39 -14.71
N LYS A 237 31.31 9.02 -13.92
CA LYS A 237 32.67 8.57 -13.62
C LYS A 237 32.81 8.25 -12.13
N ALA A 238 33.65 7.27 -11.84
CA ALA A 238 34.02 6.86 -10.49
C ALA A 238 35.44 7.26 -10.15
#